data_AF-A0AAV3XK22-F1
#
_entry.id   AF-A0AAV3XK22-F1
#
_cell.length_a   1.000
_cell.length_b   1.000
_cell.length_c   1.000
_cell.angle_alpha   90.00
_cell.angle_beta   90.00
_cell.angle_gamma   90.00
#
_symmetry.space_group_name_H-M   'P 1'
#
loop_
_entity.id
_entity.type
_entity.pdbx_description
1 polymer ?
#
loop_
_entity_poly.entity_id
_entity_poly.type
_entity_poly.pdbx_seq_one_letter_code
_entity_poly.pdbx_strand_id
1 'polypeptide(L)' 'MTRETVILKNVEKLPESVKQAVLDYTEFLVNRYREEVPKTEKAAKRGGLGIWKGKIWMADDFDETLEDLKVKYIQRNL' A
#
# COMPACT_ATOMS: atom_id res chain seq x y z
N MET A 1 -15.93 -6.31 -35.19
CA MET A 1 -15.55 -5.31 -34.16
C MET A 1 -14.26 -5.79 -33.52
N THR A 2 -13.18 -5.00 -33.51
CA THR A 2 -11.93 -5.37 -32.82
C THR A 2 -12.04 -5.02 -31.33
N ARG A 3 -11.23 -5.65 -30.47
CA ARG A 3 -11.26 -5.39 -29.02
C ARG A 3 -10.94 -3.93 -28.70
N GLU A 4 -10.09 -3.25 -29.48
CA GLU A 4 -9.79 -1.84 -29.26
C GLU A 4 -11.03 -0.96 -29.44
N THR A 5 -11.84 -1.23 -30.47
CA THR A 5 -13.06 -0.44 -30.75
C THR A 5 -14.12 -0.56 -29.65
N VAL A 6 -14.17 -1.70 -28.96
CA VAL A 6 -15.11 -1.91 -27.83
C VAL A 6 -14.64 -1.16 -26.59
N ILE A 7 -13.33 -1.18 -26.32
CA ILE A 7 -12.74 -0.46 -25.19
C ILE A 7 -12.96 1.05 -25.33
N LEU A 8 -12.67 1.63 -26.50
CA LEU A 8 -12.85 3.07 -26.75
C LEU A 8 -14.30 3.51 -26.53
N LYS A 9 -15.28 2.78 -27.08
CA LYS A 9 -16.71 3.07 -26.90
C LYS A 9 -17.17 3.03 -25.45
N ASN A 10 -16.53 2.20 -24.61
CA ASN A 10 -16.84 2.15 -23.19
C ASN A 10 -16.21 3.32 -22.44
N VAL A 11 -14.98 3.71 -22.79
CA VAL A 11 -14.27 4.84 -22.17
C VAL A 11 -14.97 6.17 -22.48
N GLU A 12 -15.53 6.35 -23.67
CA GLU A 12 -16.29 7.55 -24.05
C GLU A 12 -17.52 7.81 -23.16
N LYS A 13 -18.13 6.74 -22.60
CA LYS A 13 -19.30 6.84 -21.73
C LYS A 13 -18.97 7.20 -20.28
N LEU A 14 -17.68 7.20 -19.92
CA LEU A 14 -17.24 7.43 -18.55
C LEU A 14 -17.16 8.94 -18.25
N PRO A 15 -17.41 9.34 -16.99
CA PRO A 15 -17.10 10.69 -16.52
C PRO A 15 -15.61 11.01 -16.63
N GLU A 16 -15.26 12.28 -16.79
CA GLU A 16 -13.87 12.72 -17.00
C GLU A 16 -12.91 12.28 -15.88
N SER A 17 -13.38 12.32 -14.62
CA SER A 17 -12.61 11.85 -13.46
C SER A 17 -12.24 10.37 -13.55
N VAL A 18 -13.08 9.54 -14.18
CA VAL A 18 -12.86 8.10 -14.33
C VAL A 18 -11.98 7.82 -15.53
N LYS A 19 -12.03 8.63 -16.60
CA LYS A 19 -11.13 8.49 -17.75
C LYS A 19 -9.67 8.66 -17.34
N GLN A 20 -9.37 9.57 -16.41
CA GLN A 20 -8.02 9.72 -15.88
C GLN A 20 -7.53 8.43 -15.19
N ALA A 21 -8.36 7.83 -14.33
CA ALA A 21 -8.02 6.57 -13.68
C ALA A 21 -7.82 5.42 -14.68
N VAL A 22 -8.59 5.40 -15.77
CA VAL A 22 -8.39 4.43 -16.87
C VAL A 22 -7.06 4.67 -17.56
N LEU A 23 -6.71 5.93 -17.86
CA LEU A 23 -5.42 6.29 -18.45
C LEU A 23 -4.26 5.81 -17.57
N ASP A 24 -4.26 6.18 -16.30
CA ASP A 24 -3.25 5.80 -15.32
C ASP A 24 -3.09 4.27 -15.24
N TYR A 25 -4.20 3.54 -15.25
CA TYR A 25 -4.18 2.08 -15.22
C TYR A 25 -3.62 1.47 -16.51
N THR A 26 -3.97 2.02 -17.67
CA THR A 26 -3.41 1.55 -18.95
C THR A 26 -1.91 1.81 -19.04
N GLU A 27 -1.42 2.95 -18.55
CA GLU A 27 0.01 3.24 -18.44
C GLU A 27 0.71 2.26 -17.49
N PHE A 28 0.09 1.95 -16.35
CA PHE A 28 0.58 0.92 -15.43
C PHE A 28 0.71 -0.44 -16.12
N LEU A 29 -0.31 -0.87 -16.88
CA LEU A 29 -0.27 -2.14 -17.60
C LEU A 29 0.84 -2.14 -18.66
N VAL A 30 0.96 -1.07 -19.46
CA VAL A 30 2.04 -0.95 -20.43
C VAL A 30 3.39 -1.08 -19.73
N ASN A 31 3.63 -0.33 -18.64
CA ASN A 31 4.90 -0.39 -17.92
C ASN A 31 5.17 -1.76 -17.28
N ARG A 32 4.14 -2.40 -16.72
CA ARG A 32 4.24 -3.73 -16.11
C ARG A 32 4.62 -4.81 -17.12
N TYR A 33 4.06 -4.76 -18.31
CA TYR A 33 4.23 -5.80 -19.33
C TYR A 33 5.28 -5.45 -20.39
N ARG A 34 5.78 -4.20 -20.43
CA ARG A 34 6.90 -3.77 -21.26
C ARG A 34 8.23 -4.44 -20.85
N GLU A 35 8.34 -4.91 -19.61
CA GLU A 35 9.51 -5.61 -19.08
C GLU A 35 9.30 -7.12 -18.88
N GLU A 36 8.43 -7.80 -19.64
CA GLU A 36 8.35 -9.28 -19.63
C GLU A 36 9.59 -10.00 -20.21
N VAL A 37 10.78 -9.38 -20.17
CA VAL A 37 12.01 -10.16 -20.00
C VAL A 37 12.14 -10.39 -18.50
N PRO A 38 12.10 -11.63 -18.00
CA PRO A 38 12.08 -11.91 -16.58
C PRO A 38 13.40 -11.43 -15.96
N LYS A 39 13.41 -10.21 -15.41
CA LYS A 39 14.34 -9.85 -14.36
C LYS A 39 13.86 -10.57 -13.11
N THR A 40 14.14 -11.87 -13.05
CA THR A 40 14.29 -12.59 -11.78
C THR A 40 15.52 -12.07 -11.05
N GLU A 41 15.61 -10.76 -10.84
CA GLU A 41 16.30 -10.27 -9.67
C GLU A 41 15.30 -10.49 -8.55
N LYS A 42 15.38 -11.69 -7.94
CA LYS A 42 14.74 -11.98 -6.66
C LYS A 42 14.93 -10.73 -5.83
N ALA A 43 13.86 -9.98 -5.59
CA ALA A 43 13.90 -8.79 -4.74
C ALA A 43 14.69 -9.21 -3.51
N ALA A 44 15.89 -8.66 -3.34
CA ALA A 44 16.80 -9.09 -2.28
C ALA A 44 15.96 -9.11 -1.03
N LYS A 45 15.77 -10.30 -0.42
CA LYS A 45 14.81 -10.53 0.65
C LYS A 45 15.08 -9.49 1.74
N ARG A 46 14.40 -8.34 1.68
CA ARG A 46 14.50 -7.29 2.68
C ARG A 46 14.01 -7.99 3.94
N GLY A 47 14.89 -8.01 4.95
CA GLY A 47 14.85 -8.93 6.07
C GLY A 47 13.45 -9.37 6.49
N GLY A 48 13.24 -10.68 6.53
CA GLY A 48 11.92 -11.29 6.71
C GLY A 48 11.22 -10.93 8.02
N LEU A 49 9.96 -11.35 8.13
CA LEU A 49 9.21 -11.31 9.38
C LEU A 49 10.08 -11.78 10.57
N GLY A 50 10.17 -10.94 11.61
CA GLY A 50 10.91 -11.28 12.83
C GLY A 50 12.40 -10.89 12.87
N ILE A 51 12.94 -10.15 11.89
CA ILE A 51 14.35 -9.68 11.93
C ILE A 51 14.71 -8.80 13.14
N TRP A 52 13.70 -8.21 13.79
CA TRP A 52 13.87 -7.39 15.00
C TRP A 52 13.52 -8.16 16.29
N LYS A 53 13.29 -9.47 16.22
CA LYS A 53 13.02 -10.28 17.42
C LYS A 53 14.21 -10.18 18.39
N GLY A 54 13.93 -9.74 19.61
CA GLY A 54 14.95 -9.54 20.65
C GLY A 54 15.79 -8.26 20.49
N LYS A 55 15.51 -7.42 19.49
CA LYS A 55 16.15 -6.11 19.30
C LYS A 55 15.24 -4.93 19.67
N ILE A 56 13.98 -5.23 20.02
CA ILE A 56 12.99 -4.23 20.42
C ILE A 56 12.89 -4.29 21.94
N TRP A 57 13.04 -3.12 22.58
CA TRP A 57 12.67 -2.92 23.97
C TRP A 57 11.20 -2.47 24.01
N MET A 58 10.39 -3.16 24.80
CA MET A 58 8.98 -2.84 25.03
C MET A 58 8.87 -2.25 26.43
N ALA A 59 8.11 -1.16 26.57
CA ALA A 59 7.86 -0.56 27.87
C ALA A 59 7.00 -1.48 28.73
N ASP A 60 7.21 -1.46 30.05
CA ASP A 60 6.51 -2.32 30.99
C ASP A 60 4.99 -2.04 31.04
N ASP A 61 4.56 -0.86 30.57
CA ASP A 61 3.17 -0.41 30.52
C ASP A 61 2.49 -0.60 29.14
N PHE A 62 3.11 -1.37 28.23
CA PHE A 62 2.54 -1.59 26.89
C PHE A 62 1.15 -2.24 26.92
N ASP A 63 0.91 -3.13 27.88
CA ASP A 63 -0.36 -3.84 28.05
C ASP A 63 -1.41 -3.01 28.83
N GLU A 64 -1.07 -1.80 29.30
CA GLU A 64 -2.01 -0.93 30.01
C GLU A 64 -3.09 -0.37 29.07
N THR A 65 -4.30 -0.16 29.58
CA THR A 65 -5.40 0.42 28.78
C THR A 65 -5.19 1.92 28.54
N LEU A 66 -5.85 2.46 27.52
CA LEU A 66 -5.77 3.90 27.22
C LEU A 66 -6.35 4.75 28.35
N GLU A 67 -7.31 4.22 29.10
CA GLU A 67 -7.90 4.83 30.29
C GLU A 67 -6.86 4.97 31.41
N ASP A 68 -6.08 3.91 31.68
CA ASP A 68 -5.03 3.89 32.71
C ASP A 68 -3.92 4.91 32.41
N LEU A 69 -3.53 5.01 31.13
CA LEU A 69 -2.55 6.00 30.67
C LEU A 69 -3.04 7.43 30.93
N LYS A 70 -4.31 7.75 30.62
CA LYS A 70 -4.86 9.11 30.84
C LYS A 70 -4.90 9.49 32.31
N VAL A 71 -5.29 8.57 33.19
CA VAL A 71 -5.38 8.82 34.64
C VAL A 71 -4.00 9.13 35.22
N LYS A 72 -2.97 8.36 34.84
CA LYS A 72 -1.57 8.57 35.27
C LYS A 72 -1.02 9.93 34.86
N TYR A 73 -1.34 10.40 33.65
CA TYR A 73 -0.90 11.71 33.17
C TYR A 73 -1.62 12.90 33.84
N ILE A 74 -2.89 12.73 34.23
CA ILE A 74 -3.64 13.76 34.95
C ILE A 74 -3.11 13.90 36.39
N GLN A 75 -2.80 12.78 37.05
CA GLN A 75 -2.27 12.78 38.43
C GLN A 75 -0.82 13.31 38.53
N ARG A 76 -0.02 13.17 37.47
CA ARG A 76 1.38 13.63 37.44
C ARG A 76 1.54 15.15 37.27
N ASN A 77 0.52 15.85 36.80
CA ASN A 77 0.54 17.28 36.51
C ASN A 77 -0.36 18.11 37.47
N LEU A 78 -0.68 17.55 38.62
CA LEU A 78 -1.27 18.19 39.80
C LEU A 78 -0.23 18.24 40.91
#